data_AF-A0A329ZHT0-F1
#
_entry.id   AF-A0A329ZHT0-F1
#
_cell.length_a   1.000
_cell.length_b   1.000
_cell.length_c   1.000
_cell.angle_alpha   90.00
_cell.angle_beta   90.00
_cell.angle_gamma   90.00
#
_symmetry.space_group_name_H-M   'P 1'
#
loop_
_entity.id
_entity.type
_entity.pdbx_description
1 polymer ?
#
loop_
_entity_poly.entity_id
_entity_poly.type
_entity_poly.pdbx_seq_one_letter_code
_entity_poly.pdbx_strand_id
1 'polypeptide(L)'
;MPKKIKPDWDFASSSSLEAVFSKDVRHDSKLDSSEIILSDMLSYSKIYTLFLNPNDDKVLQDSLSHFKVSLTPTERKKIIYNISFLVDLKFGTSYPFVMKIFDDFLCGNLGFDELDSIFRILHSYIIRVNFCENSNVLNKTLYPLYRQMSEMNETSKVIAMQKVLSKDAAHFANNKRFREFFNELVFSNKNRNLIKRILLAIECNTNKESPKEADLTIEHIYPQNPGKFEKEWHKMAKDWEDIEWRNWHHTMGNLTLSGINSKLSNRPFADKKKIMAESGNLHINKYFENINTWDLEAIKSRSEWLFNQVIEIFEDLPEEFREEAREMKRAKGSDYINLLDEEFEVTNKKPVALILPDSKEIRVDSWKEVHHKIAEFLYDNCNDDFMECVEKSIGGVSFESRSKQHDAVFKKDSRIIITGGSAIDITQKIQKLLESCGFDEDDGFGIEVRHQK
;
A
#
# COMPACT_ATOMS: atom_id res chain seq x y z
N MET A 1 -49.35 18.59 -3.21
CA MET A 1 -48.09 19.27 -2.78
C MET A 1 -46.98 18.24 -2.78
N PRO A 2 -45.91 18.39 -3.59
CA PRO A 2 -44.84 17.42 -3.62
C PRO A 2 -44.01 17.52 -2.33
N LYS A 3 -43.71 16.38 -1.73
CA LYS A 3 -42.91 16.24 -0.51
C LYS A 3 -41.52 16.83 -0.74
N LYS A 4 -41.12 17.80 0.10
CA LYS A 4 -39.74 18.29 0.18
C LYS A 4 -38.82 17.10 0.52
N ILE A 5 -38.04 16.65 -0.45
CA ILE A 5 -36.88 15.80 -0.22
C ILE A 5 -35.86 16.71 0.47
N LYS A 6 -35.52 16.43 1.73
CA LYS A 6 -34.34 17.03 2.37
C LYS A 6 -33.11 16.44 1.67
N PRO A 7 -32.15 17.25 1.20
CA PRO A 7 -30.88 16.72 0.75
C PRO A 7 -30.14 16.18 1.97
N ASP A 8 -29.72 14.91 1.88
CA ASP A 8 -28.87 14.27 2.86
C ASP A 8 -27.43 14.75 2.61
N TRP A 9 -27.06 15.86 3.26
CA TRP A 9 -25.71 16.40 3.21
C TRP A 9 -24.84 15.60 4.17
N ASP A 10 -24.48 14.39 3.79
CA ASP A 10 -23.40 13.66 4.45
C ASP A 10 -22.09 14.32 4.00
N PHE A 11 -21.73 15.42 4.68
CA PHE A 11 -20.45 16.09 4.50
C PHE A 11 -19.36 15.04 4.69
N ALA A 12 -18.61 14.74 3.63
CA ALA A 12 -17.25 14.25 3.77
C ALA A 12 -16.59 15.11 4.87
N SER A 13 -16.14 14.45 5.93
CA SER A 13 -15.86 15.04 7.25
C SER A 13 -15.37 16.49 7.18
N SER A 14 -16.06 17.39 7.89
CA SER A 14 -15.75 18.83 8.02
C SER A 14 -14.27 19.14 8.26
N SER A 15 -13.52 18.18 8.79
CA SER A 15 -12.07 18.21 8.96
C SER A 15 -11.26 18.43 7.68
N SER A 16 -11.75 18.00 6.51
CA SER A 16 -11.00 18.06 5.25
C SER A 16 -10.94 19.48 4.65
N LEU A 17 -12.05 20.23 4.72
CA LEU A 17 -12.08 21.63 4.31
C LEU A 17 -11.43 22.54 5.37
N GLU A 18 -11.66 22.30 6.66
CA GLU A 18 -10.99 23.05 7.73
C GLU A 18 -9.46 22.90 7.67
N ALA A 19 -8.93 21.73 7.32
CA ALA A 19 -7.49 21.53 7.14
C ALA A 19 -6.90 22.38 5.99
N VAL A 20 -7.64 22.56 4.90
CA VAL A 20 -7.23 23.39 3.75
C VAL A 20 -7.28 24.89 4.09
N PHE A 21 -8.32 25.33 4.82
CA PHE A 21 -8.58 26.76 5.05
C PHE A 21 -8.00 27.33 6.35
N SER A 22 -7.74 26.53 7.39
CA SER A 22 -7.37 27.05 8.70
C SER A 22 -5.88 27.33 8.91
N LYS A 23 -4.98 26.85 8.03
CA LYS A 23 -3.51 26.96 8.26
C LYS A 23 -2.70 27.66 7.17
N ASP A 24 -3.20 27.79 5.96
CA ASP A 24 -2.39 28.21 4.80
C ASP A 24 -3.03 29.33 3.97
N VAL A 25 -3.72 30.28 4.62
CA VAL A 25 -4.01 31.57 3.98
C VAL A 25 -2.67 32.18 3.60
N ARG A 26 -2.51 32.58 2.33
CA ARG A 26 -1.32 33.32 1.86
C ARG A 26 -1.14 34.55 2.76
N HIS A 27 -0.30 34.46 3.78
CA HIS A 27 0.00 35.54 4.71
C HIS A 27 0.90 36.56 4.01
N ASP A 28 0.34 37.28 3.03
CA ASP A 28 0.95 38.52 2.55
C ASP A 28 0.38 39.66 3.39
N SER A 29 1.21 40.17 4.30
CA SER A 29 0.84 41.06 5.40
C SER A 29 0.46 42.50 4.98
N LYS A 30 0.07 42.75 3.73
CA LYS A 30 -0.19 44.11 3.20
C LYS A 30 -1.36 44.29 2.23
N LEU A 31 -2.26 43.33 2.10
CA LEU A 31 -3.51 43.46 1.33
C LEU A 31 -4.69 43.10 2.23
N ASP A 32 -5.85 43.72 2.01
CA ASP A 32 -7.05 43.52 2.84
C ASP A 32 -7.34 42.01 2.95
N SER A 33 -7.07 41.45 4.13
CA SER A 33 -6.89 40.02 4.34
C SER A 33 -8.12 39.21 3.93
N SER A 34 -9.29 39.84 3.93
CA SER A 34 -10.55 39.25 3.50
C SER A 34 -10.62 38.99 1.99
N GLU A 35 -10.10 39.88 1.13
CA GLU A 35 -10.16 39.70 -0.32
C GLU A 35 -9.27 38.52 -0.77
N ILE A 36 -8.08 38.39 -0.20
CA ILE A 36 -7.18 37.26 -0.47
C ILE A 36 -7.85 35.95 -0.05
N ILE A 37 -8.40 35.89 1.17
CA ILE A 37 -9.08 34.69 1.67
C ILE A 37 -10.26 34.31 0.78
N LEU A 38 -11.10 35.27 0.40
CA LEU A 38 -12.25 35.01 -0.48
C LEU A 38 -11.81 34.55 -1.87
N SER A 39 -10.71 35.10 -2.40
CA SER A 39 -10.11 34.65 -3.65
C SER A 39 -9.60 33.22 -3.55
N ASP A 40 -8.85 32.88 -2.50
CA ASP A 40 -8.35 31.51 -2.25
C ASP A 40 -9.51 30.52 -2.08
N MET A 41 -10.57 30.90 -1.35
CA MET A 41 -11.79 30.10 -1.21
C MET A 41 -12.46 29.84 -2.56
N LEU A 42 -12.55 30.86 -3.42
CA LEU A 42 -13.10 30.68 -4.76
C LEU A 42 -12.22 29.74 -5.60
N SER A 43 -10.91 29.91 -5.59
CA SER A 43 -9.96 29.04 -6.30
C SER A 43 -10.08 27.58 -5.85
N TYR A 44 -9.98 27.33 -4.55
CA TYR A 44 -10.09 25.98 -4.01
C TYR A 44 -11.48 25.38 -4.21
N SER A 45 -12.55 26.18 -4.16
CA SER A 45 -13.90 25.67 -4.45
C SER A 45 -14.01 25.13 -5.88
N LYS A 46 -13.37 25.79 -6.86
CA LYS A 46 -13.35 25.35 -8.26
C LYS A 46 -12.57 24.06 -8.43
N ILE A 47 -11.38 23.97 -7.84
CA ILE A 47 -10.61 22.72 -7.82
C ILE A 47 -11.42 21.61 -7.15
N TYR A 48 -12.12 21.91 -6.06
CA TYR A 48 -12.94 20.94 -5.34
C TYR A 48 -14.10 20.39 -6.18
N THR A 49 -14.66 21.18 -7.10
CA THR A 49 -15.72 20.70 -8.01
C THR A 49 -15.28 19.54 -8.89
N LEU A 50 -13.97 19.39 -9.16
CA LEU A 50 -13.41 18.25 -9.89
C LEU A 50 -13.63 16.95 -9.13
N PHE A 51 -13.47 16.92 -7.81
CA PHE A 51 -13.73 15.71 -7.01
C PHE A 51 -15.23 15.38 -6.89
N LEU A 52 -16.10 16.39 -7.01
CA LEU A 52 -17.55 16.19 -7.03
C LEU A 52 -18.03 15.62 -8.38
N ASN A 53 -17.31 15.92 -9.47
CA ASN A 53 -17.65 15.52 -10.83
C ASN A 53 -16.41 14.97 -11.56
N PRO A 54 -15.81 13.87 -11.07
CA PRO A 54 -14.47 13.43 -11.49
C PRO A 54 -14.34 13.06 -12.96
N ASN A 55 -15.46 12.75 -13.62
CA ASN A 55 -15.49 12.29 -15.02
C ASN A 55 -16.02 13.36 -16.00
N ASP A 56 -16.26 14.59 -15.53
CA ASP A 56 -16.83 15.66 -16.35
C ASP A 56 -15.74 16.58 -16.93
N ASP A 57 -15.41 16.37 -18.21
CA ASP A 57 -14.43 17.21 -18.95
C ASP A 57 -14.87 18.68 -19.01
N LYS A 58 -16.18 18.97 -18.94
CA LYS A 58 -16.66 20.35 -18.92
C LYS A 58 -16.30 21.05 -17.61
N VAL A 59 -16.44 20.37 -16.48
CA VAL A 59 -16.05 20.93 -15.17
C VAL A 59 -14.54 21.19 -15.11
N LEU A 60 -13.74 20.29 -15.69
CA LEU A 60 -12.30 20.51 -15.85
C LEU A 60 -12.01 21.73 -16.74
N GLN A 61 -12.64 21.83 -17.91
CA GLN A 61 -12.46 22.96 -18.82
C GLN A 61 -12.87 24.30 -18.18
N ASP A 62 -13.98 24.34 -17.44
CA ASP A 62 -14.43 25.53 -16.73
C ASP A 62 -13.38 25.97 -15.68
N SER A 63 -12.82 25.01 -14.93
CA SER A 63 -11.72 25.27 -14.00
C SER A 63 -10.47 25.80 -14.71
N LEU A 64 -10.01 25.14 -15.78
CA LEU A 64 -8.84 25.56 -16.56
C LEU A 64 -9.01 26.98 -17.13
N SER A 65 -10.21 27.30 -17.63
CA SER A 65 -10.53 28.61 -18.20
C SER A 65 -10.40 29.75 -17.17
N HIS A 66 -10.75 29.48 -15.91
CA HIS A 66 -10.64 30.45 -14.83
C HIS A 66 -9.19 30.85 -14.57
N PHE A 67 -8.28 29.88 -14.61
CA PHE A 67 -6.85 30.08 -14.40
C PHE A 67 -6.08 30.36 -15.71
N LYS A 68 -6.79 30.45 -16.84
CA LYS A 68 -6.22 30.67 -18.19
C LYS A 68 -5.18 29.61 -18.60
N VAL A 69 -5.37 28.37 -18.14
CA VAL A 69 -4.53 27.22 -18.51
C VAL A 69 -5.12 26.53 -19.73
N SER A 70 -4.25 26.11 -20.67
CA SER A 70 -4.64 25.35 -21.84
C SER A 70 -3.98 23.97 -21.82
N LEU A 71 -4.77 22.93 -22.11
CA LEU A 71 -4.30 21.54 -22.15
C LEU A 71 -4.83 20.83 -23.38
N THR A 72 -3.99 19.95 -23.92
CA THR A 72 -4.34 19.00 -24.98
C THR A 72 -5.43 18.03 -24.51
N PRO A 73 -6.19 17.41 -25.43
CA PRO A 73 -7.18 16.39 -25.06
C PRO A 73 -6.58 15.21 -24.27
N THR A 74 -5.33 14.84 -24.53
CA THR A 74 -4.64 13.75 -23.83
C THR A 74 -4.33 14.11 -22.39
N GLU A 75 -3.81 15.33 -22.16
CA GLU A 75 -3.51 15.83 -20.80
C GLU A 75 -4.77 15.96 -19.95
N ARG A 76 -5.89 16.44 -20.54
CA ARG A 76 -7.17 16.49 -19.84
C ARG A 76 -7.68 15.11 -19.44
N LYS A 77 -7.57 14.12 -20.32
CA LYS A 77 -7.93 12.72 -20.01
C LYS A 77 -7.10 12.16 -18.85
N LYS A 78 -5.80 12.48 -18.78
CA LYS A 78 -4.94 12.08 -17.66
C LYS A 78 -5.39 12.72 -16.34
N ILE A 79 -5.69 14.03 -16.33
CA ILE A 79 -6.20 14.70 -15.13
C ILE A 79 -7.52 14.08 -14.67
N ILE A 80 -8.47 13.88 -15.58
CA ILE A 80 -9.76 13.24 -15.30
C ILE A 80 -9.55 11.85 -14.68
N TYR A 81 -8.67 11.03 -15.29
CA TYR A 81 -8.31 9.72 -14.75
C TYR A 81 -7.70 9.82 -13.33
N ASN A 82 -6.79 10.76 -13.11
CA ASN A 82 -6.15 10.91 -11.80
C ASN A 82 -7.16 11.35 -10.72
N ILE A 83 -8.07 12.26 -11.03
CA ILE A 83 -9.12 12.68 -10.10
C ILE A 83 -10.12 11.54 -9.85
N SER A 84 -10.56 10.82 -10.89
CA SER A 84 -11.48 9.69 -10.74
C SER A 84 -10.86 8.52 -9.98
N PHE A 85 -9.55 8.30 -10.12
CA PHE A 85 -8.81 7.32 -9.35
C PHE A 85 -8.95 7.57 -7.84
N LEU A 86 -8.73 8.82 -7.39
CA LEU A 86 -8.81 9.20 -5.99
C LEU A 86 -10.25 9.14 -5.45
N VAL A 87 -11.23 9.57 -6.24
CA VAL A 87 -12.65 9.55 -5.85
C VAL A 87 -13.18 8.12 -5.71
N ASP A 88 -12.88 7.23 -6.66
CA ASP A 88 -13.40 5.85 -6.66
C ASP A 88 -12.85 5.00 -5.51
N LEU A 89 -11.60 5.27 -5.12
CA LEU A 89 -10.99 4.70 -3.93
C LEU A 89 -11.44 5.39 -2.62
N LYS A 90 -12.28 6.43 -2.70
CA LYS A 90 -12.78 7.23 -1.58
C LYS A 90 -11.66 7.87 -0.75
N PHE A 91 -10.56 8.28 -1.39
CA PHE A 91 -9.41 8.89 -0.73
C PHE A 91 -9.56 10.39 -0.48
N GLY A 92 -10.62 10.78 0.25
CA GLY A 92 -10.84 12.18 0.63
C GLY A 92 -9.68 12.82 1.42
N THR A 93 -8.92 12.02 2.17
CA THR A 93 -7.70 12.45 2.87
C THR A 93 -6.65 13.07 1.93
N SER A 94 -6.59 12.61 0.68
CA SER A 94 -5.61 13.11 -0.29
C SER A 94 -5.97 14.48 -0.85
N TYR A 95 -7.23 14.91 -0.75
CA TYR A 95 -7.73 16.09 -1.45
C TYR A 95 -7.00 17.37 -1.05
N PRO A 96 -6.68 17.64 0.23
CA PRO A 96 -5.91 18.83 0.60
C PRO A 96 -4.54 18.90 -0.11
N PHE A 97 -3.81 17.78 -0.17
CA PHE A 97 -2.53 17.70 -0.87
C PHE A 97 -2.70 17.92 -2.37
N VAL A 98 -3.65 17.21 -2.99
CA VAL A 98 -3.90 17.31 -4.43
C VAL A 98 -4.36 18.71 -4.82
N MET A 99 -5.20 19.36 -4.01
CA MET A 99 -5.65 20.73 -4.25
C MET A 99 -4.49 21.73 -4.23
N LYS A 100 -3.51 21.56 -3.32
CA LYS A 100 -2.31 22.41 -3.28
C LYS A 100 -1.42 22.22 -4.50
N ILE A 101 -1.13 20.96 -4.85
CA ILE A 101 -0.34 20.62 -6.05
C ILE A 101 -1.03 21.10 -7.33
N PHE A 102 -2.36 20.96 -7.41
CA PHE A 102 -3.11 21.43 -8.57
C PHE A 102 -3.20 22.96 -8.63
N ASP A 103 -3.27 23.66 -7.49
CA ASP A 103 -3.16 25.13 -7.44
C ASP A 103 -1.80 25.61 -7.96
N ASP A 104 -0.69 24.94 -7.59
CA ASP A 104 0.63 25.24 -8.15
C ASP A 104 0.66 25.10 -9.68
N PHE A 105 0.06 24.04 -10.20
CA PHE A 105 -0.05 23.82 -11.64
C PHE A 105 -0.88 24.91 -12.32
N LEU A 106 -2.04 25.22 -11.75
CA LEU A 106 -2.95 26.23 -12.29
C LEU A 106 -2.35 27.64 -12.24
N CYS A 107 -1.50 27.93 -11.26
CA CYS A 107 -0.78 29.20 -11.14
C CYS A 107 0.51 29.26 -11.96
N GLY A 108 0.90 28.17 -12.65
CA GLY A 108 2.12 28.11 -13.46
C GLY A 108 3.42 27.85 -12.68
N ASN A 109 3.32 27.46 -11.40
CA ASN A 109 4.44 27.08 -10.55
C ASN A 109 4.84 25.60 -10.69
N LEU A 110 4.07 24.82 -11.46
CA LEU A 110 4.28 23.40 -11.70
C LEU A 110 3.92 23.07 -13.15
N GLY A 111 4.80 22.37 -13.87
CA GLY A 111 4.55 21.90 -15.24
C GLY A 111 3.64 20.67 -15.29
N PHE A 112 3.03 20.40 -16.45
CA PHE A 112 2.14 19.24 -16.61
C PHE A 112 2.87 17.90 -16.39
N ASP A 113 4.07 17.72 -16.96
CA ASP A 113 4.83 16.47 -16.82
C ASP A 113 5.20 16.18 -15.36
N GLU A 114 5.50 17.23 -14.60
CA GLU A 114 5.81 17.12 -13.18
C GLU A 114 4.54 16.84 -12.35
N LEU A 115 3.41 17.46 -12.70
CA LEU A 115 2.10 17.15 -12.13
C LEU A 115 1.71 15.68 -12.37
N ASP A 116 1.86 15.18 -13.59
CA ASP A 116 1.56 13.79 -13.97
C ASP A 116 2.44 12.81 -13.17
N SER A 117 3.72 13.15 -13.01
CA SER A 117 4.66 12.37 -12.20
C SER A 117 4.29 12.35 -10.71
N ILE A 118 3.86 13.49 -10.15
CA ILE A 118 3.36 13.57 -8.77
C ILE A 118 2.10 12.69 -8.59
N PHE A 119 1.17 12.71 -9.53
CA PHE A 119 -0.01 11.83 -9.47
C PHE A 119 0.37 10.35 -9.56
N ARG A 120 1.33 9.97 -10.43
CA ARG A 120 1.84 8.59 -10.50
C ARG A 120 2.41 8.12 -9.16
N ILE A 121 3.26 8.93 -8.52
CA ILE A 121 3.83 8.60 -7.20
C ILE A 121 2.73 8.53 -6.14
N LEU A 122 1.78 9.49 -6.14
CA LEU A 122 0.66 9.52 -5.21
C LEU A 122 -0.21 8.26 -5.34
N HIS A 123 -0.54 7.84 -6.56
CA HIS A 123 -1.31 6.63 -6.81
C HIS A 123 -0.58 5.39 -6.30
N SER A 124 0.72 5.26 -6.61
CA SER A 124 1.52 4.14 -6.14
C SER A 124 1.56 4.08 -4.61
N TYR A 125 1.83 5.21 -3.97
CA TYR A 125 1.80 5.36 -2.52
C TYR A 125 0.45 4.92 -1.93
N ILE A 126 -0.66 5.46 -2.44
CA ILE A 126 -2.01 5.12 -1.96
C ILE A 126 -2.28 3.63 -2.09
N ILE A 127 -2.00 3.03 -3.25
CA ILE A 127 -2.23 1.59 -3.46
C ILE A 127 -1.40 0.76 -2.50
N ARG A 128 -0.10 1.01 -2.40
CA ARG A 128 0.81 0.25 -1.53
C ARG A 128 0.39 0.33 -0.08
N VAL A 129 0.06 1.52 0.42
CA VAL A 129 -0.40 1.68 1.81
C VAL A 129 -1.74 0.99 2.07
N ASN A 130 -2.64 0.94 1.08
CA ASN A 130 -3.92 0.22 1.23
C ASN A 130 -3.79 -1.29 1.32
N PHE A 131 -2.74 -1.86 0.73
CA PHE A 131 -2.45 -3.28 0.86
C PHE A 131 -1.67 -3.57 2.14
N CYS A 132 -0.63 -2.77 2.43
CA CYS A 132 0.34 -3.10 3.47
C CYS A 132 0.00 -2.56 4.86
N GLU A 133 -0.84 -1.53 4.99
CA GLU A 133 -1.03 -0.84 6.26
C GLU A 133 -2.47 -0.38 6.54
N ASN A 134 -2.68 0.17 7.74
CA ASN A 134 -3.94 0.77 8.15
C ASN A 134 -4.11 2.19 7.59
N SER A 135 -5.36 2.57 7.29
CA SER A 135 -5.71 3.89 6.75
C SER A 135 -5.25 5.10 7.58
N ASN A 136 -4.89 4.90 8.86
CA ASN A 136 -4.42 5.95 9.75
C ASN A 136 -3.02 6.48 9.37
N VAL A 137 -2.19 5.69 8.69
CA VAL A 137 -0.84 6.13 8.26
C VAL A 137 -0.94 7.18 7.16
N LEU A 138 -1.86 6.98 6.21
CA LEU A 138 -2.14 7.93 5.11
C LEU A 138 -2.35 9.37 5.61
N ASN A 139 -3.17 9.57 6.64
CA ASN A 139 -3.43 10.90 7.20
C ASN A 139 -2.16 11.55 7.76
N LYS A 140 -1.32 10.76 8.45
CA LYS A 140 -0.08 11.24 9.08
C LYS A 140 0.97 11.64 8.05
N THR A 141 1.00 10.98 6.90
CA THR A 141 1.94 11.29 5.83
C THR A 141 1.43 12.38 4.89
N LEU A 142 0.18 12.29 4.41
CA LEU A 142 -0.34 13.18 3.35
C LEU A 142 -0.59 14.62 3.82
N TYR A 143 -1.04 14.82 5.07
CA TYR A 143 -1.31 16.17 5.58
C TYR A 143 -0.05 17.05 5.68
N PRO A 144 1.09 16.58 6.24
CA PRO A 144 2.31 17.37 6.24
C PRO A 144 3.08 17.32 4.91
N LEU A 145 2.73 16.43 3.97
CA LEU A 145 3.52 16.17 2.75
C LEU A 145 3.86 17.43 1.97
N TYR A 146 2.86 18.25 1.64
CA TYR A 146 3.07 19.48 0.86
C TYR A 146 4.05 20.44 1.55
N ARG A 147 3.90 20.62 2.86
CA ARG A 147 4.77 21.47 3.67
C ARG A 147 6.19 20.90 3.73
N GLN A 148 6.33 19.60 3.98
CA GLN A 148 7.63 18.93 4.04
C GLN A 148 8.38 19.00 2.70
N MET A 149 7.66 18.87 1.57
CA MET A 149 8.23 19.08 0.24
C MET A 149 8.69 20.52 0.05
N SER A 150 7.90 21.50 0.49
CA SER A 150 8.22 22.93 0.36
C SER A 150 9.40 23.37 1.25
N GLU A 151 9.65 22.66 2.35
CA GLU A 151 10.79 22.87 3.23
C GLU A 151 12.09 22.24 2.68
N MET A 152 12.01 21.41 1.63
CA MET A 152 13.20 20.88 0.96
C MET A 152 13.79 21.91 0.01
N ASN A 153 15.13 21.97 -0.04
CA ASN A 153 15.86 22.77 -1.00
C ASN A 153 15.98 22.05 -2.35
N GLU A 154 14.85 21.57 -2.88
CA GLU A 154 14.78 20.83 -4.14
C GLU A 154 14.07 21.67 -5.20
N THR A 155 14.62 21.69 -6.41
CA THR A 155 14.03 22.43 -7.53
C THR A 155 12.85 21.70 -8.15
N SER A 156 12.85 20.36 -8.08
CA SER A 156 11.74 19.52 -8.52
C SER A 156 10.87 19.08 -7.35
N LYS A 157 9.57 19.32 -7.47
CA LYS A 157 8.56 18.81 -6.53
C LYS A 157 8.44 17.28 -6.59
N VAL A 158 8.76 16.65 -7.73
CA VAL A 158 8.83 15.19 -7.84
C VAL A 158 9.93 14.63 -6.96
N ILE A 159 11.15 15.16 -7.06
CA ILE A 159 12.29 14.76 -6.22
C ILE A 159 11.99 15.01 -4.75
N ALA A 160 11.43 16.18 -4.42
CA ALA A 160 11.02 16.50 -3.05
C ALA A 160 10.02 15.47 -2.50
N MET A 161 9.01 15.08 -3.29
CA MET A 161 8.03 14.08 -2.89
C MET A 161 8.67 12.71 -2.66
N GLN A 162 9.55 12.26 -3.56
CA GLN A 162 10.26 10.98 -3.43
C GLN A 162 11.12 10.96 -2.16
N LYS A 163 11.87 12.02 -1.89
CA LYS A 163 12.69 12.16 -0.67
C LYS A 163 11.85 12.23 0.60
N VAL A 164 10.67 12.86 0.58
CA VAL A 164 9.80 12.88 1.78
C VAL A 164 9.25 11.48 2.05
N LEU A 165 8.78 10.79 1.02
CA LEU A 165 8.16 9.48 1.14
C LEU A 165 9.18 8.37 1.42
N SER A 166 10.45 8.53 1.05
CA SER A 166 11.52 7.55 1.32
C SER A 166 12.04 7.56 2.76
N LYS A 167 11.75 8.62 3.55
CA LYS A 167 12.25 8.76 4.94
C LYS A 167 11.85 7.63 5.88
N ASP A 168 10.74 6.96 5.60
CA ASP A 168 10.25 5.85 6.40
C ASP A 168 9.70 4.77 5.47
N ALA A 169 10.27 3.57 5.56
CA ALA A 169 9.85 2.44 4.76
C ALA A 169 8.41 1.98 5.09
N ALA A 170 7.92 2.29 6.30
CA ALA A 170 6.50 2.13 6.63
C ALA A 170 5.63 3.06 5.79
N HIS A 171 6.08 4.28 5.49
CA HIS A 171 5.29 5.20 4.68
C HIS A 171 5.14 4.70 3.23
N PHE A 172 6.20 4.23 2.58
CA PHE A 172 6.13 3.74 1.20
C PHE A 172 6.66 2.31 1.09
N ALA A 173 5.76 1.33 1.22
CA ALA A 173 6.09 -0.09 1.12
C ALA A 173 6.74 -0.42 -0.23
N ASN A 174 7.87 -1.14 -0.20
CA ASN A 174 8.57 -1.54 -1.40
C ASN A 174 7.91 -2.74 -2.10
N ASN A 175 8.48 -3.19 -3.21
CA ASN A 175 7.94 -4.33 -3.97
C ASN A 175 7.86 -5.64 -3.17
N LYS A 176 8.83 -5.94 -2.30
CA LYS A 176 8.83 -7.20 -1.53
C LYS A 176 7.66 -7.23 -0.55
N ARG A 177 7.53 -6.21 0.30
CA ARG A 177 6.39 -6.05 1.21
C ARG A 177 5.06 -5.95 0.48
N PHE A 178 5.00 -5.21 -0.63
CA PHE A 178 3.76 -5.11 -1.40
C PHE A 178 3.31 -6.46 -1.97
N ARG A 179 4.24 -7.31 -2.40
CA ARG A 179 3.94 -8.66 -2.93
C ARG A 179 3.27 -9.55 -1.90
N GLU A 180 3.78 -9.58 -0.68
CA GLU A 180 3.27 -10.41 0.41
C GLU A 180 1.80 -10.08 0.69
N PHE A 181 1.51 -8.81 0.97
CA PHE A 181 0.15 -8.36 1.22
C PHE A 181 -0.76 -8.49 -0.01
N PHE A 182 -0.23 -8.32 -1.22
CA PHE A 182 -1.00 -8.48 -2.46
C PHE A 182 -1.52 -9.91 -2.63
N ASN A 183 -0.65 -10.90 -2.39
CA ASN A 183 -0.97 -12.31 -2.55
C ASN A 183 -1.95 -12.81 -1.49
N GLU A 184 -1.85 -12.29 -0.27
CA GLU A 184 -2.68 -12.71 0.87
C GLU A 184 -4.00 -11.95 1.00
N LEU A 185 -4.20 -10.87 0.22
CA LEU A 185 -5.40 -10.05 0.34
C LEU A 185 -6.67 -10.84 -0.01
N VAL A 186 -7.45 -11.15 1.02
CA VAL A 186 -8.77 -11.80 0.89
C VAL A 186 -9.82 -10.79 0.42
N PHE A 187 -10.51 -11.12 -0.68
CA PHE A 187 -11.61 -10.32 -1.22
C PHE A 187 -12.77 -10.18 -0.23
N SER A 188 -13.23 -8.95 -0.06
CA SER A 188 -14.39 -8.60 0.75
C SER A 188 -15.11 -7.38 0.19
N ASN A 189 -16.28 -7.05 0.73
CA ASN A 189 -16.97 -5.82 0.35
C ASN A 189 -16.19 -4.54 0.74
N LYS A 190 -15.29 -4.61 1.73
CA LYS A 190 -14.51 -3.46 2.18
C LYS A 190 -13.43 -3.05 1.17
N ASN A 191 -12.75 -4.04 0.58
CA ASN A 191 -11.67 -3.83 -0.40
C ASN A 191 -12.11 -4.04 -1.86
N ARG A 192 -13.42 -4.23 -2.11
CA ARG A 192 -13.98 -4.41 -3.46
C ARG A 192 -13.56 -3.31 -4.45
N ASN A 193 -13.61 -2.04 -4.04
CA ASN A 193 -13.23 -0.92 -4.92
C ASN A 193 -11.73 -0.92 -5.22
N LEU A 194 -10.89 -1.20 -4.22
CA LEU A 194 -9.45 -1.33 -4.37
C LEU A 194 -9.11 -2.43 -5.39
N ILE A 195 -9.65 -3.64 -5.17
CA ILE A 195 -9.40 -4.79 -6.05
C ILE A 195 -9.92 -4.51 -7.47
N LYS A 196 -11.13 -3.93 -7.61
CA LYS A 196 -11.67 -3.57 -8.93
C LYS A 196 -10.75 -2.57 -9.62
N ARG A 197 -10.26 -1.56 -8.90
CA ARG A 197 -9.35 -0.55 -9.45
C ARG A 197 -8.03 -1.16 -9.92
N ILE A 198 -7.45 -2.07 -9.16
CA ILE A 198 -6.22 -2.78 -9.56
C ILE A 198 -6.43 -3.56 -10.87
N LEU A 199 -7.49 -4.38 -10.94
CA LEU A 199 -7.77 -5.16 -12.14
C LEU A 199 -8.05 -4.25 -13.35
N LEU A 200 -8.72 -3.11 -13.14
CA LEU A 200 -8.95 -2.10 -14.19
C LEU A 200 -7.65 -1.45 -14.64
N ALA A 201 -6.75 -1.13 -13.71
CA ALA A 201 -5.46 -0.55 -14.05
C ALA A 201 -4.63 -1.51 -14.93
N ILE A 202 -4.60 -2.81 -14.59
CA ILE A 202 -3.96 -3.86 -15.39
C ILE A 202 -4.59 -3.94 -16.79
N GLU A 203 -5.92 -3.97 -16.86
CA GLU A 203 -6.64 -4.01 -18.14
C GLU A 203 -6.32 -2.78 -19.00
N CYS A 204 -6.40 -1.57 -18.44
CA CYS A 204 -6.13 -0.34 -19.19
C CYS A 204 -4.66 -0.21 -19.61
N ASN A 205 -3.72 -0.76 -18.84
CA ASN A 205 -2.30 -0.77 -19.21
C ASN A 205 -2.03 -1.69 -20.42
N THR A 206 -2.73 -2.82 -20.50
CA THR A 206 -2.53 -3.83 -21.55
C THR A 206 -3.49 -3.71 -22.73
N ASN A 207 -4.61 -2.98 -22.58
CA ASN A 207 -5.67 -2.83 -23.56
C ASN A 207 -6.02 -1.36 -23.84
N LYS A 208 -5.57 -0.84 -24.98
CA LYS A 208 -5.83 0.54 -25.43
C LYS A 208 -7.30 0.80 -25.77
N GLU A 209 -8.09 -0.25 -26.01
CA GLU A 209 -9.52 -0.20 -26.31
C GLU A 209 -10.35 -0.86 -25.20
N SER A 210 -9.92 -0.66 -23.94
CA SER A 210 -10.59 -1.22 -22.78
C SER A 210 -12.09 -0.88 -22.75
N PRO A 211 -12.97 -1.84 -22.40
CA PRO A 211 -14.41 -1.61 -22.25
C PRO A 211 -14.75 -0.54 -21.22
N LYS A 212 -15.97 -0.01 -21.27
CA LYS A 212 -16.46 0.96 -20.27
C LYS A 212 -16.43 0.36 -18.87
N GLU A 213 -15.71 1.01 -17.95
CA GLU A 213 -15.50 0.55 -16.56
C GLU A 213 -16.81 0.32 -15.78
N ALA A 214 -17.86 1.07 -16.12
CA ALA A 214 -19.17 1.03 -15.45
C ALA A 214 -19.86 -0.33 -15.60
N ASP A 215 -19.62 -1.03 -16.71
CA ASP A 215 -20.26 -2.32 -17.01
C ASP A 215 -19.48 -3.50 -16.40
N LEU A 216 -18.28 -3.26 -15.88
CA LEU A 216 -17.38 -4.28 -15.37
C LEU A 216 -17.58 -4.51 -13.87
N THR A 217 -17.51 -5.77 -13.45
CA THR A 217 -17.61 -6.20 -12.06
C THR A 217 -16.56 -7.27 -11.77
N ILE A 218 -16.29 -7.52 -10.49
CA ILE A 218 -15.39 -8.59 -10.07
C ILE A 218 -16.13 -9.92 -10.14
N GLU A 219 -15.52 -10.91 -10.77
CA GLU A 219 -15.97 -12.29 -10.87
C GLU A 219 -14.91 -13.22 -10.28
N HIS A 220 -15.33 -14.29 -9.60
CA HIS A 220 -14.40 -15.32 -9.14
C HIS A 220 -14.27 -16.41 -10.22
N ILE A 221 -13.06 -16.87 -10.50
CA ILE A 221 -12.85 -17.97 -11.45
C ILE A 221 -13.40 -19.26 -10.86
N TYR A 222 -12.82 -19.71 -9.74
CA TYR A 222 -13.46 -20.69 -8.87
C TYR A 222 -14.60 -20.00 -8.10
N PRO A 223 -15.87 -20.39 -8.29
CA PRO A 223 -17.02 -19.68 -7.71
C PRO A 223 -17.07 -19.80 -6.19
N GLN A 224 -17.51 -18.73 -5.52
CA GLN A 224 -17.72 -18.75 -4.06
C GLN A 224 -18.67 -19.85 -3.60
N ASN A 225 -19.68 -20.14 -4.41
CA ASN A 225 -20.61 -21.25 -4.21
C ASN A 225 -20.78 -21.97 -5.55
N PRO A 226 -20.06 -23.08 -5.79
CA PRO A 226 -20.14 -23.84 -7.04
C PRO A 226 -21.54 -24.40 -7.36
N GLY A 227 -22.42 -24.53 -6.35
CA GLY A 227 -23.77 -25.05 -6.50
C GLY A 227 -23.80 -26.41 -7.20
N LYS A 228 -24.60 -26.54 -8.27
CA LYS A 228 -24.73 -27.81 -9.00
C LYS A 228 -23.43 -28.32 -9.67
N PHE A 229 -22.40 -27.47 -9.80
CA PHE A 229 -21.12 -27.81 -10.40
C PHE A 229 -20.03 -28.14 -9.36
N GLU A 230 -20.39 -28.27 -8.09
CA GLU A 230 -19.48 -28.56 -6.98
C GLU A 230 -18.54 -29.75 -7.25
N LYS A 231 -19.07 -30.88 -7.73
CA LYS A 231 -18.24 -32.07 -8.04
C LYS A 231 -17.22 -31.82 -9.15
N GLU A 232 -17.55 -31.01 -10.14
CA GLU A 232 -16.65 -30.70 -11.25
C GLU A 232 -15.53 -29.77 -10.80
N TRP A 233 -15.88 -28.77 -9.98
CA TRP A 233 -14.92 -27.85 -9.37
C TRP A 233 -13.99 -28.55 -8.36
N HIS A 234 -14.51 -29.44 -7.50
CA HIS A 234 -13.68 -30.25 -6.59
C HIS A 234 -12.77 -31.23 -7.33
N LYS A 235 -13.22 -31.80 -8.45
CA LYS A 235 -12.36 -32.65 -9.29
C LYS A 235 -11.23 -31.84 -9.95
N MET A 236 -11.49 -30.57 -10.26
CA MET A 236 -10.52 -29.64 -10.85
C MET A 236 -9.48 -29.18 -9.82
N ALA A 237 -9.94 -28.78 -8.64
CA ALA A 237 -9.11 -28.36 -7.52
C ALA A 237 -8.76 -29.57 -6.64
N LYS A 238 -7.71 -30.30 -7.02
CA LYS A 238 -7.30 -31.56 -6.38
C LYS A 238 -7.21 -31.50 -4.85
N ASP A 239 -6.84 -30.33 -4.32
CA ASP A 239 -6.61 -30.09 -2.89
C ASP A 239 -7.70 -29.20 -2.26
N TRP A 240 -8.94 -29.22 -2.78
CA TRP A 240 -10.02 -28.33 -2.32
C TRP A 240 -10.38 -28.47 -0.83
N GLU A 241 -10.07 -29.62 -0.21
CA GLU A 241 -10.28 -29.88 1.23
C GLU A 241 -9.19 -29.26 2.12
N ASP A 242 -8.06 -28.86 1.54
CA ASP A 242 -6.95 -28.24 2.25
C ASP A 242 -7.39 -26.91 2.88
N ILE A 243 -6.87 -26.63 4.07
CA ILE A 243 -7.12 -25.35 4.74
C ILE A 243 -6.47 -24.20 3.97
N GLU A 244 -5.33 -24.44 3.33
CA GLU A 244 -4.62 -23.47 2.51
C GLU A 244 -5.48 -23.07 1.30
N TRP A 245 -6.15 -24.04 0.66
CA TRP A 245 -7.07 -23.77 -0.44
C TRP A 245 -8.16 -22.75 -0.05
N ARG A 246 -8.72 -22.86 1.16
CA ARG A 246 -9.77 -21.93 1.63
C ARG A 246 -9.25 -20.50 1.78
N ASN A 247 -7.98 -20.33 2.14
CA ASN A 247 -7.36 -19.01 2.27
C ASN A 247 -7.15 -18.36 0.89
N TRP A 248 -6.68 -19.14 -0.09
CA TRP A 248 -6.39 -18.66 -1.45
C TRP A 248 -7.60 -18.53 -2.37
N HIS A 249 -8.70 -19.21 -2.05
CA HIS A 249 -9.92 -19.18 -2.85
C HIS A 249 -10.52 -17.77 -3.03
N HIS A 250 -10.22 -16.83 -2.13
CA HIS A 250 -10.73 -15.46 -2.20
C HIS A 250 -9.65 -14.42 -2.53
N THR A 251 -8.43 -14.82 -2.92
CA THR A 251 -7.32 -13.88 -3.17
C THR A 251 -7.26 -13.42 -4.62
N MET A 252 -6.40 -12.42 -4.89
CA MET A 252 -6.23 -11.78 -6.21
C MET A 252 -6.12 -12.77 -7.37
N GLY A 253 -5.37 -13.86 -7.18
CA GLY A 253 -5.20 -14.90 -8.20
C GLY A 253 -6.51 -15.52 -8.69
N ASN A 254 -7.56 -15.58 -7.88
CA ASN A 254 -8.87 -16.15 -8.25
C ASN A 254 -9.88 -15.11 -8.77
N LEU A 255 -9.52 -13.82 -8.84
CA LEU A 255 -10.43 -12.73 -9.19
C LEU A 255 -10.17 -12.19 -10.60
N THR A 256 -11.23 -11.84 -11.33
CA THR A 256 -11.10 -11.17 -12.62
C THR A 256 -12.19 -10.13 -12.86
N LEU A 257 -12.02 -9.33 -13.90
CA LEU A 257 -13.06 -8.44 -14.42
C LEU A 257 -13.97 -9.19 -15.40
N SER A 258 -15.26 -8.90 -15.31
CA SER A 258 -16.25 -9.36 -16.28
C SER A 258 -17.43 -8.39 -16.37
N GLY A 259 -17.92 -8.18 -17.59
CA GLY A 259 -19.18 -7.50 -17.89
C GLY A 259 -20.35 -8.46 -18.18
N ILE A 260 -20.12 -9.77 -18.03
CA ILE A 260 -21.07 -10.84 -18.36
C ILE A 260 -21.16 -11.90 -17.25
N ASN A 261 -21.15 -11.48 -15.99
CA ASN A 261 -21.12 -12.40 -14.83
C ASN A 261 -22.29 -13.39 -14.84
N SER A 262 -23.46 -13.00 -15.36
CA SER A 262 -24.62 -13.90 -15.49
C SER A 262 -24.34 -15.08 -16.42
N LYS A 263 -23.47 -14.93 -17.42
CA LYS A 263 -23.05 -16.02 -18.31
C LYS A 263 -21.97 -16.89 -17.67
N LEU A 264 -21.02 -16.30 -16.94
CA LEU A 264 -19.94 -17.02 -16.25
C LEU A 264 -20.45 -17.78 -15.03
N SER A 265 -20.97 -17.06 -14.02
CA SER A 265 -21.60 -17.59 -12.81
C SER A 265 -20.85 -18.80 -12.23
N ASN A 266 -21.55 -19.88 -11.88
CA ASN A 266 -20.93 -21.05 -11.25
C ASN A 266 -20.45 -22.09 -12.26
N ARG A 267 -20.44 -21.78 -13.56
CA ARG A 267 -20.12 -22.74 -14.61
C ARG A 267 -18.74 -23.37 -14.41
N PRO A 268 -18.51 -24.59 -14.92
CA PRO A 268 -17.21 -25.24 -14.87
C PRO A 268 -16.11 -24.38 -15.51
N PHE A 269 -14.87 -24.57 -15.09
CA PHE A 269 -13.73 -23.78 -15.58
C PHE A 269 -13.61 -23.77 -17.12
N ALA A 270 -13.79 -24.92 -17.76
CA ALA A 270 -13.73 -25.04 -19.23
C ALA A 270 -14.80 -24.18 -19.93
N ASP A 271 -16.02 -24.13 -19.38
CA ASP A 271 -17.10 -23.26 -19.89
C ASP A 271 -16.76 -21.78 -19.68
N LYS A 272 -16.26 -21.42 -18.50
CA LYS A 272 -15.83 -20.04 -18.22
C LYS A 272 -14.76 -19.58 -19.20
N LYS A 273 -13.73 -20.40 -19.44
CA LYS A 273 -12.68 -20.13 -20.42
C LYS A 273 -13.25 -19.86 -21.81
N LYS A 274 -14.15 -20.72 -22.28
CA LYS A 274 -14.77 -20.57 -23.60
C LYS A 274 -15.56 -19.27 -23.69
N ILE A 275 -16.38 -18.96 -22.68
CA ILE A 275 -17.17 -17.73 -22.63
C ILE A 275 -16.27 -16.48 -22.62
N MET A 276 -15.19 -16.50 -21.83
CA MET A 276 -14.24 -15.39 -21.77
C MET A 276 -13.56 -15.17 -23.13
N ALA A 277 -13.09 -16.25 -23.78
CA ALA A 277 -12.48 -16.20 -25.10
C ALA A 277 -13.45 -15.68 -26.18
N GLU A 278 -14.71 -16.11 -26.15
CA GLU A 278 -15.76 -15.63 -27.08
C GLU A 278 -16.15 -14.16 -26.81
N SER A 279 -16.05 -13.71 -25.56
CA SER A 279 -16.40 -12.33 -25.17
C SER A 279 -15.29 -11.31 -25.46
N GLY A 280 -14.06 -11.76 -25.71
CA GLY A 280 -12.96 -11.09 -26.43
C GLY A 280 -12.42 -9.75 -25.93
N ASN A 281 -13.12 -9.06 -25.03
CA ASN A 281 -12.90 -7.64 -24.81
C ASN A 281 -11.96 -7.29 -23.65
N LEU A 282 -11.54 -8.28 -22.85
CA LEU A 282 -10.69 -8.07 -21.67
C LEU A 282 -9.37 -8.82 -21.80
N HIS A 283 -8.27 -8.08 -21.91
CA HIS A 283 -6.92 -8.63 -22.02
C HIS A 283 -6.48 -9.40 -20.77
N ILE A 284 -6.92 -8.98 -19.58
CA ILE A 284 -6.63 -9.67 -18.32
C ILE A 284 -7.13 -11.12 -18.31
N ASN A 285 -8.15 -11.44 -19.13
CA ASN A 285 -8.72 -12.78 -19.24
C ASN A 285 -7.98 -13.67 -20.26
N LYS A 286 -7.08 -13.13 -21.08
CA LYS A 286 -6.25 -13.92 -22.02
C LYS A 286 -5.34 -14.89 -21.29
N TYR A 287 -4.97 -14.59 -20.04
CA TYR A 287 -4.23 -15.50 -19.15
C TYR A 287 -4.81 -16.92 -19.14
N PHE A 288 -6.14 -17.05 -19.16
CA PHE A 288 -6.79 -18.34 -19.01
C PHE A 288 -6.76 -19.23 -20.26
N GLU A 289 -6.42 -18.71 -21.45
CA GLU A 289 -6.51 -19.44 -22.72
C GLU A 289 -5.71 -20.76 -22.71
N ASN A 290 -4.50 -20.72 -22.14
CA ASN A 290 -3.59 -21.88 -22.10
C ASN A 290 -3.61 -22.65 -20.77
N ILE A 291 -4.50 -22.28 -19.84
CA ILE A 291 -4.57 -22.90 -18.51
C ILE A 291 -5.57 -24.05 -18.51
N ASN A 292 -5.15 -25.27 -18.18
CA ASN A 292 -5.99 -26.46 -18.24
C ASN A 292 -6.57 -26.87 -16.87
N THR A 293 -5.89 -26.53 -15.79
CA THR A 293 -6.30 -26.81 -14.41
C THR A 293 -6.46 -25.53 -13.62
N TRP A 294 -7.34 -25.56 -12.61
CA TRP A 294 -7.54 -24.43 -11.70
C TRP A 294 -7.48 -24.92 -10.25
N ASP A 295 -6.26 -25.26 -9.84
CA ASP A 295 -5.87 -25.72 -8.50
C ASP A 295 -5.08 -24.62 -7.76
N LEU A 296 -4.57 -24.95 -6.56
CA LEU A 296 -3.95 -23.96 -5.66
C LEU A 296 -2.76 -23.28 -6.32
N GLU A 297 -1.91 -24.09 -6.95
CA GLU A 297 -0.73 -23.64 -7.68
C GLU A 297 -1.09 -22.74 -8.86
N ALA A 298 -2.19 -23.02 -9.57
CA ALA A 298 -2.68 -22.13 -10.64
C ALA A 298 -3.15 -20.76 -10.10
N ILE A 299 -3.78 -20.72 -8.92
CA ILE A 299 -4.19 -19.46 -8.27
C ILE A 299 -2.96 -18.67 -7.83
N LYS A 300 -2.00 -19.31 -7.15
CA LYS A 300 -0.73 -18.68 -6.73
C LYS A 300 0.04 -18.13 -7.93
N SER A 301 0.21 -18.94 -8.98
CA SER A 301 0.89 -18.54 -10.22
C SER A 301 0.21 -17.35 -10.89
N ARG A 302 -1.14 -17.30 -10.89
CA ARG A 302 -1.85 -16.14 -11.43
C ARG A 302 -1.70 -14.91 -10.55
N SER A 303 -1.67 -15.06 -9.24
CA SER A 303 -1.44 -13.95 -8.31
C SER A 303 -0.09 -13.28 -8.61
N GLU A 304 0.96 -14.07 -8.82
CA GLU A 304 2.27 -13.59 -9.24
C GLU A 304 2.26 -12.90 -10.61
N TRP A 305 1.55 -13.48 -11.59
CA TRP A 305 1.39 -12.87 -12.91
C TRP A 305 0.66 -11.51 -12.85
N LEU A 306 -0.36 -11.38 -11.97
CA LEU A 306 -1.02 -10.11 -11.73
C LEU A 306 -0.07 -9.13 -11.05
N PHE A 307 0.65 -9.57 -10.02
CA PHE A 307 1.57 -8.72 -9.27
C PHE A 307 2.64 -8.08 -10.17
N ASN A 308 3.24 -8.86 -11.08
CA ASN A 308 4.22 -8.35 -12.04
C ASN A 308 3.68 -7.20 -12.92
N GLN A 309 2.40 -7.22 -13.27
CA GLN A 309 1.78 -6.10 -14.01
C GLN A 309 1.45 -4.92 -13.09
N VAL A 310 1.11 -5.18 -11.84
CA VAL A 310 0.76 -4.13 -10.88
C VAL A 310 1.99 -3.28 -10.55
N ILE A 311 3.17 -3.88 -10.38
CA ILE A 311 4.41 -3.14 -10.07
C ILE A 311 4.94 -2.32 -11.25
N GLU A 312 4.53 -2.63 -12.49
CA GLU A 312 4.80 -1.78 -13.67
C GLU A 312 3.93 -0.51 -13.69
N ILE A 313 2.76 -0.54 -13.03
CA ILE A 313 1.80 0.58 -13.01
C ILE A 313 1.98 1.43 -11.76
N PHE A 314 2.11 0.77 -10.61
CA PHE A 314 2.27 1.36 -9.29
C PHE A 314 3.71 1.12 -8.84
N GLU A 315 4.63 1.79 -9.53
CA GLU A 315 6.09 1.64 -9.36
C GLU A 315 6.55 1.95 -7.93
N ASP A 316 7.61 1.28 -7.52
CA ASP A 316 8.29 1.59 -6.28
C ASP A 316 9.03 2.93 -6.35
N LEU A 317 9.42 3.49 -5.21
CA LEU A 317 10.39 4.58 -5.20
C LEU A 317 11.74 4.08 -5.74
N PRO A 318 12.45 4.89 -6.54
CA PRO A 318 13.79 4.55 -7.00
C PRO A 318 14.74 4.27 -5.83
N GLU A 319 15.59 3.25 -5.99
CA GLU A 319 16.46 2.75 -4.91
C GLU A 319 17.40 3.82 -4.36
N GLU A 320 17.87 4.75 -5.20
CA GLU A 320 18.69 5.88 -4.80
C GLU A 320 18.07 6.74 -3.69
N PHE A 321 16.74 6.92 -3.67
CA PHE A 321 16.05 7.67 -2.61
C PHE A 321 15.91 6.86 -1.32
N ARG A 322 15.87 5.53 -1.41
CA ARG A 322 15.83 4.62 -0.26
C ARG A 322 17.21 4.58 0.39
N GLU A 323 18.26 4.45 -0.40
CA GLU A 323 19.65 4.55 0.05
C GLU A 323 19.96 5.90 0.69
N GLU A 324 19.59 7.03 0.05
CA GLU A 324 19.79 8.36 0.65
C GLU A 324 19.10 8.47 2.01
N ALA A 325 17.90 7.88 2.16
CA ALA A 325 17.19 7.85 3.43
C ALA A 325 17.86 6.95 4.48
N ARG A 326 18.33 5.76 4.10
CA ARG A 326 19.11 4.85 4.95
C ARG A 326 20.39 5.53 5.42
N GLU A 327 21.16 6.12 4.51
CA GLU A 327 22.37 6.89 4.82
C GLU A 327 22.09 8.07 5.75
N MET A 328 21.03 8.85 5.50
CA MET A 328 20.64 9.94 6.38
C MET A 328 20.25 9.46 7.78
N LYS A 329 19.59 8.30 7.90
CA LYS A 329 19.27 7.67 9.19
C LYS A 329 20.52 7.18 9.91
N ARG A 330 21.52 6.64 9.19
CA ARG A 330 22.83 6.22 9.73
C ARG A 330 23.70 7.41 10.15
N ALA A 331 23.73 8.48 9.34
CA ALA A 331 24.60 9.64 9.51
C ALA A 331 24.09 10.65 10.53
N LYS A 332 22.77 10.84 10.63
CA LYS A 332 22.22 11.43 11.85
C LYS A 332 22.50 10.41 12.93
N GLY A 333 23.27 10.76 13.96
CA GLY A 333 23.41 9.95 15.18
C GLY A 333 22.07 9.82 15.89
N SER A 334 21.13 9.15 15.23
CA SER A 334 19.77 8.96 15.66
C SER A 334 19.87 8.09 16.90
N ASP A 335 19.02 8.35 17.88
CA ASP A 335 18.87 7.46 19.01
C ASP A 335 18.32 6.09 18.57
N TYR A 336 18.23 5.77 17.27
CA TYR A 336 17.70 4.53 16.73
C TYR A 336 18.78 3.71 16.04
N ILE A 337 18.73 2.40 16.26
CA ILE A 337 19.50 1.37 15.55
C ILE A 337 18.50 0.56 14.74
N ASN A 338 18.65 0.51 13.41
CA ASN A 338 17.92 -0.47 12.61
C ASN A 338 18.62 -1.83 12.71
N LEU A 339 17.92 -2.86 13.17
CA LEU A 339 18.47 -4.20 13.37
C LEU A 339 18.58 -5.01 12.07
N LEU A 340 18.01 -4.52 10.98
CA LEU A 340 18.14 -5.11 9.64
C LEU A 340 19.28 -4.51 8.82
N ASP A 341 19.91 -3.41 9.28
CA ASP A 341 21.07 -2.84 8.60
C ASP A 341 22.25 -3.81 8.68
N GLU A 342 23.01 -3.96 7.58
CA GLU A 342 24.24 -4.78 7.57
C GLU A 342 25.28 -4.29 8.60
N GLU A 343 25.35 -2.97 8.81
CA GLU A 343 26.31 -2.33 9.73
C GLU A 343 25.62 -1.43 10.75
N PHE A 344 25.69 -1.81 12.04
CA PHE A 344 25.30 -0.93 13.15
C PHE A 344 26.18 -1.13 14.39
N GLU A 345 26.33 -0.07 15.19
CA GLU A 345 27.09 -0.10 16.45
C GLU A 345 26.14 -0.13 17.66
N VAL A 346 26.37 -1.07 18.60
CA VAL A 346 25.61 -1.20 19.86
C VAL A 346 26.43 -0.95 21.12
N THR A 347 27.72 -0.70 20.98
CA THR A 347 28.64 -0.46 22.09
C THR A 347 28.25 0.82 22.83
N ASN A 348 28.16 0.75 24.16
CA ASN A 348 27.72 1.86 25.03
C ASN A 348 26.33 2.43 24.67
N LYS A 349 25.45 1.60 24.10
CA LYS A 349 24.07 1.99 23.80
C LYS A 349 23.11 1.13 24.60
N LYS A 350 22.34 1.76 25.49
CA LYS A 350 21.28 1.09 26.26
C LYS A 350 19.96 1.20 25.52
N PRO A 351 19.30 0.09 25.14
CA PRO A 351 18.00 0.14 24.48
C PRO A 351 16.93 0.62 25.48
N VAL A 352 15.99 1.42 24.98
CA VAL A 352 14.87 2.00 25.73
C VAL A 352 13.51 1.75 25.08
N ALA A 353 13.49 1.52 23.77
CA ALA A 353 12.29 1.10 23.04
C ALA A 353 12.66 0.25 21.82
N LEU A 354 11.77 -0.67 21.45
CA LEU A 354 11.81 -1.48 20.24
C LEU A 354 10.58 -1.13 19.40
N ILE A 355 10.78 -0.86 18.12
CA ILE A 355 9.75 -0.66 17.12
C ILE A 355 9.74 -1.91 16.23
N LEU A 356 8.58 -2.55 16.13
CA LEU A 356 8.37 -3.74 15.30
C LEU A 356 7.76 -3.36 13.94
N PRO A 357 7.70 -4.29 12.97
CA PRO A 357 7.17 -4.04 11.63
C PRO A 357 5.74 -3.48 11.57
N ASP A 358 4.94 -3.75 12.61
CA ASP A 358 3.58 -3.22 12.79
C ASP A 358 3.55 -1.76 13.31
N SER A 359 4.71 -1.09 13.38
CA SER A 359 4.92 0.25 13.94
C SER A 359 4.61 0.36 15.44
N LYS A 360 4.55 -0.75 16.17
CA LYS A 360 4.32 -0.74 17.62
C LYS A 360 5.61 -0.46 18.38
N GLU A 361 5.64 0.64 19.12
CA GLU A 361 6.73 0.93 20.07
C GLU A 361 6.50 0.19 21.39
N ILE A 362 7.46 -0.66 21.75
CA ILE A 362 7.49 -1.45 22.98
C ILE A 362 8.65 -0.95 23.82
N ARG A 363 8.38 -0.54 25.06
CA ARG A 363 9.44 -0.21 26.01
C ARG A 363 10.26 -1.45 26.33
N VAL A 364 11.59 -1.30 26.30
CA VAL A 364 12.56 -2.35 26.66
C VAL A 364 13.64 -1.75 27.53
N ASP A 365 14.22 -2.53 28.44
CA ASP A 365 15.26 -2.07 29.37
C ASP A 365 16.62 -2.73 29.09
N SER A 366 16.69 -3.73 28.20
CA SER A 366 17.93 -4.44 27.86
C SER A 366 17.91 -5.09 26.47
N TRP A 367 19.09 -5.37 25.91
CA TRP A 367 19.21 -6.11 24.65
C TRP A 367 18.65 -7.54 24.73
N LYS A 368 18.70 -8.16 25.91
CA LYS A 368 18.07 -9.47 26.16
C LYS A 368 16.55 -9.39 26.02
N GLU A 369 15.95 -8.30 26.49
CA GLU A 369 14.52 -8.07 26.35
C GLU A 369 14.13 -7.76 24.90
N VAL A 370 14.96 -7.00 24.16
CA VAL A 370 14.80 -6.83 22.71
C VAL A 370 14.73 -8.18 22.01
N HIS A 371 15.68 -9.08 22.27
CA HIS A 371 15.68 -10.43 21.68
C HIS A 371 14.41 -11.21 22.01
N HIS A 372 13.95 -11.13 23.28
CA HIS A 372 12.74 -11.81 23.72
C HIS A 372 11.48 -11.27 23.01
N LYS A 373 11.36 -9.95 22.85
CA LYS A 373 10.22 -9.32 22.17
C LYS A 373 10.21 -9.58 20.66
N ILE A 374 11.37 -9.65 20.03
CA ILE A 374 11.47 -10.08 18.63
C ILE A 374 11.07 -11.55 18.49
N ALA A 375 11.53 -12.43 19.37
CA ALA A 375 11.11 -13.83 19.36
C ALA A 375 9.60 -14.00 19.60
N GLU A 376 8.99 -13.21 20.49
CA GLU A 376 7.52 -13.18 20.69
C GLU A 376 6.82 -12.80 19.39
N PHE A 377 7.26 -11.71 18.75
CA PHE A 377 6.72 -11.25 17.49
C PHE A 377 6.82 -12.32 16.39
N LEU A 378 7.99 -12.92 16.21
CA LEU A 378 8.20 -13.95 15.19
C LEU A 378 7.39 -15.22 15.48
N TYR A 379 7.26 -15.61 16.75
CA TYR A 379 6.43 -16.75 17.11
C TYR A 379 4.95 -16.53 16.78
N ASP A 380 4.45 -15.31 16.98
CA ASP A 380 3.05 -14.95 16.75
C ASP A 380 2.73 -14.69 15.26
N ASN A 381 3.69 -14.21 14.47
CA ASN A 381 3.47 -13.76 13.10
C ASN A 381 4.14 -14.66 12.03
N CYS A 382 5.20 -15.40 12.37
CA CYS A 382 6.00 -16.23 11.48
C CYS A 382 6.29 -17.60 12.13
N ASN A 383 5.23 -18.28 12.61
CA ASN A 383 5.39 -19.42 13.51
C ASN A 383 6.22 -20.57 12.91
N ASP A 384 5.96 -20.93 11.65
CA ASP A 384 6.63 -22.06 11.00
C ASP A 384 8.14 -21.81 10.86
N ASP A 385 8.54 -20.65 10.31
CA ASP A 385 9.95 -20.26 10.15
C ASP A 385 10.66 -20.11 11.51
N PHE A 386 9.97 -19.53 12.49
CA PHE A 386 10.51 -19.40 13.85
C PHE A 386 10.73 -20.78 14.49
N MET A 387 9.79 -21.72 14.33
CA MET A 387 9.94 -23.07 14.88
C MET A 387 11.06 -23.85 14.18
N GLU A 388 11.25 -23.66 12.88
CA GLU A 388 12.42 -24.18 12.17
C GLU A 388 13.74 -23.62 12.75
N CYS A 389 13.78 -22.33 13.09
CA CYS A 389 14.92 -21.72 13.77
C CYS A 389 15.18 -22.37 15.14
N VAL A 390 14.14 -22.64 15.93
CA VAL A 390 14.23 -23.30 17.25
C VAL A 390 14.83 -24.70 17.12
N GLU A 391 14.38 -25.50 16.14
CA GLU A 391 14.88 -26.85 15.88
C GLU A 391 16.37 -26.86 15.51
N LYS A 392 16.77 -25.92 14.64
CA LYS A 392 18.13 -25.77 14.13
C LYS A 392 19.04 -24.96 15.05
N SER A 393 18.52 -24.43 16.15
CA SER A 393 19.27 -23.57 17.08
C SER A 393 19.83 -22.30 16.42
N ILE A 394 19.08 -21.73 15.48
CA ILE A 394 19.40 -20.50 14.77
C ILE A 394 19.02 -19.29 15.62
N GLY A 395 19.76 -18.20 15.51
CA GLY A 395 19.41 -16.94 16.16
C GLY A 395 19.38 -17.00 17.70
N GLY A 396 20.00 -18.01 18.29
CA GLY A 396 20.04 -18.17 19.75
C GLY A 396 18.74 -18.64 20.40
N VAL A 397 17.76 -19.14 19.63
CA VAL A 397 16.57 -19.84 20.15
C VAL A 397 16.78 -21.35 20.10
N SER A 398 16.35 -22.11 21.11
CA SER A 398 16.41 -23.58 21.06
C SER A 398 15.46 -24.24 22.07
N PHE A 399 15.30 -25.55 21.98
CA PHE A 399 14.63 -26.32 23.03
C PHE A 399 15.50 -26.43 24.30
N GLU A 400 14.86 -26.45 25.46
CA GLU A 400 15.44 -26.44 26.81
C GLU A 400 16.48 -27.55 27.05
N SER A 401 16.37 -28.68 26.33
CA SER A 401 17.35 -29.78 26.37
C SER A 401 18.76 -29.37 25.89
N ARG A 402 18.90 -28.19 25.26
CA ARG A 402 20.16 -27.61 24.79
C ARG A 402 20.63 -26.39 25.61
N SER A 403 20.00 -26.09 26.76
CA SER A 403 20.23 -24.86 27.54
C SER A 403 21.51 -24.82 28.39
N LYS A 404 22.03 -23.61 28.61
CA LYS A 404 23.11 -23.26 29.55
C LYS A 404 22.60 -22.37 30.69
N GLN A 405 23.38 -22.23 31.76
CA GLN A 405 23.01 -21.60 33.05
C GLN A 405 22.55 -20.12 32.98
N HIS A 406 22.66 -19.43 31.83
CA HIS A 406 22.34 -18.00 31.66
C HIS A 406 21.18 -17.71 30.68
N ASP A 407 20.50 -18.74 30.18
CA ASP A 407 19.45 -18.61 29.17
C ASP A 407 18.13 -18.12 29.78
N ALA A 408 17.35 -17.35 29.00
CA ALA A 408 15.98 -16.98 29.38
C ALA A 408 14.99 -18.04 28.89
N VAL A 409 14.00 -18.34 29.72
CA VAL A 409 12.85 -19.15 29.30
C VAL A 409 11.95 -18.28 28.43
N PHE A 410 11.71 -18.70 27.19
CA PHE A 410 10.79 -18.03 26.27
C PHE A 410 9.35 -18.50 26.49
N LYS A 411 9.12 -19.81 26.41
CA LYS A 411 7.81 -20.42 26.62
C LYS A 411 7.98 -21.76 27.31
N LYS A 412 7.62 -21.82 28.61
CA LYS A 412 7.85 -22.98 29.48
C LYS A 412 7.11 -24.23 29.00
N ASP A 413 5.88 -24.07 28.52
CA ASP A 413 5.05 -25.18 28.03
C ASP A 413 5.60 -25.80 26.75
N SER A 414 6.20 -24.96 25.88
CA SER A 414 6.85 -25.38 24.64
C SER A 414 8.35 -25.69 24.82
N ARG A 415 8.88 -25.55 26.05
CA ARG A 415 10.30 -25.72 26.40
C ARG A 415 11.25 -24.93 25.51
N ILE A 416 10.90 -23.72 25.12
CA ILE A 416 11.77 -22.87 24.29
C ILE A 416 12.58 -21.93 25.18
N ILE A 417 13.86 -21.81 24.90
CA ILE A 417 14.80 -20.89 25.56
C ILE A 417 15.45 -19.93 24.56
N ILE A 418 15.82 -18.75 25.06
CA ILE A 418 16.62 -17.74 24.35
C ILE A 418 17.96 -17.63 25.05
N THR A 419 19.03 -17.88 24.29
CA THR A 419 20.40 -17.84 24.79
C THR A 419 20.85 -16.43 25.11
N GLY A 420 21.49 -16.26 26.26
CA GLY A 420 22.08 -14.99 26.68
C GLY A 420 23.36 -14.64 25.92
N GLY A 421 23.89 -13.44 26.14
CA GLY A 421 25.11 -12.96 25.47
C GLY A 421 25.47 -11.52 25.85
N SER A 422 26.57 -11.01 25.30
CA SER A 422 26.86 -9.58 25.28
C SER A 422 25.88 -8.85 24.35
N ALA A 423 25.83 -7.51 24.39
CA ALA A 423 24.98 -6.73 23.47
C ALA A 423 25.27 -7.05 22.00
N ILE A 424 26.55 -7.20 21.64
CA ILE A 424 27.00 -7.56 20.28
C ILE A 424 26.55 -8.99 19.92
N ASP A 425 26.76 -9.95 20.81
CA ASP A 425 26.37 -11.35 20.56
C ASP A 425 24.84 -11.50 20.43
N ILE A 426 24.08 -10.81 21.28
CA ILE A 426 22.61 -10.81 21.22
C ILE A 426 22.12 -10.20 19.90
N THR A 427 22.71 -9.10 19.44
CA THR A 427 22.24 -8.43 18.22
C THR A 427 22.60 -9.19 16.95
N GLN A 428 23.76 -9.87 16.92
CA GLN A 428 24.11 -10.83 15.86
C GLN A 428 23.17 -12.04 15.83
N LYS A 429 22.73 -12.52 17.00
CA LYS A 429 21.72 -13.58 17.10
C LYS A 429 20.37 -13.11 16.57
N ILE A 430 19.96 -11.90 16.93
CA ILE A 430 18.73 -11.29 16.42
C ILE A 430 18.76 -11.16 14.89
N GLN A 431 19.85 -10.64 14.29
CA GLN A 431 19.98 -10.54 12.83
C GLN A 431 19.77 -11.89 12.15
N LYS A 432 20.48 -12.94 12.59
CA LYS A 432 20.32 -14.28 12.03
C LYS A 432 18.91 -14.85 12.20
N LEU A 433 18.26 -14.53 13.31
CA LEU A 433 16.89 -14.95 13.57
C LEU A 433 15.92 -14.29 12.59
N LEU A 434 16.07 -12.97 12.40
CA LEU A 434 15.28 -12.15 11.48
C LEU A 434 15.48 -12.61 10.03
N GLU A 435 16.73 -12.73 9.58
CA GLU A 435 17.10 -13.22 8.24
C GLU A 435 16.48 -14.60 7.95
N SER A 436 16.54 -15.52 8.94
CA SER A 436 16.01 -16.87 8.78
C SER A 436 14.48 -16.93 8.80
N CYS A 437 13.82 -15.89 9.33
CA CYS A 437 12.37 -15.71 9.27
C CYS A 437 11.95 -14.79 8.11
N GLY A 438 12.85 -14.52 7.16
CA GLY A 438 12.54 -13.80 5.92
C GLY A 438 12.65 -12.28 6.00
N PHE A 439 13.13 -11.71 7.11
CA PHE A 439 13.33 -10.26 7.28
C PHE A 439 14.74 -9.83 6.88
N ASP A 440 14.85 -8.86 5.99
CA ASP A 440 16.08 -8.25 5.49
C ASP A 440 15.96 -6.71 5.34
N GLU A 441 17.08 -6.05 5.05
CA GLU A 441 17.14 -4.59 4.88
C GLU A 441 16.24 -4.08 3.74
N ASP A 442 15.96 -4.95 2.76
CA ASP A 442 15.19 -4.69 1.55
C ASP A 442 13.71 -5.01 1.72
N ASP A 443 13.26 -5.44 2.88
CA ASP A 443 11.85 -5.69 3.16
C ASP A 443 11.04 -4.44 3.46
N GLY A 444 11.73 -3.35 3.80
CA GLY A 444 11.04 -2.14 4.24
C GLY A 444 10.23 -2.33 5.54
N PHE A 445 10.49 -3.42 6.28
CA PHE A 445 10.07 -3.59 7.66
C PHE A 445 11.07 -2.85 8.56
N GLY A 446 10.62 -1.81 9.26
CA GLY A 446 11.47 -1.13 10.23
C GLY A 446 11.52 -1.90 11.55
N ILE A 447 12.59 -2.66 11.80
CA ILE A 447 12.86 -3.21 13.13
C ILE A 447 13.92 -2.34 13.81
N GLU A 448 13.45 -1.32 14.50
CA GLU A 448 14.30 -0.25 15.02
C GLU A 448 14.35 -0.29 16.56
N VAL A 449 15.53 -0.07 17.14
CA VAL A 449 15.74 0.02 18.58
C VAL A 449 16.16 1.42 18.93
N ARG A 450 15.30 2.12 19.68
CA ARG A 450 15.69 3.37 20.32
C ARG A 450 16.62 3.09 21.49
N HIS A 451 17.70 3.85 21.62
CA HIS A 451 18.73 3.72 22.63
C HIS A 451 19.06 5.07 23.28
N GLN A 452 19.81 5.01 24.37
CA GLN A 452 20.45 6.15 25.03
C GLN A 452 21.94 5.84 25.22
N LYS A 453 22.78 6.87 25.18
CA LYS A 453 24.21 6.76 25.49
C LYS A 453 24.46 6.55 26.98
#